data_AF-A0A821SAC3-F1
#
_entry.id   AF-A0A821SAC3-F1
#
_cell.length_a   1.000
_cell.length_b   1.000
_cell.length_c   1.000
_cell.angle_alpha   90.00
_cell.angle_beta   90.00
_cell.angle_gamma   90.00
#
_symmetry.space_group_name_H-M   'P 1'
#
loop_
_entity.id
_entity.type
_entity.pdbx_description
1 polymer ?
#
loop_
_entity_poly.entity_id
_entity_poly.type
_entity_poly.pdbx_seq_one_letter_code
_entity_poly.pdbx_strand_id
1 'polypeptide(L)'
;IMDLLHKKCQLEKTTIHTAILSSLLLAITEIMDKKNIEFSCSTAVNLRRFCQPIISNKQMGVFISTANSYHYIPYRDNLIDLFWSLARQIKEQINQEIEYSVLSLIHALKFISNWDQFLIDQRKTLPNGFQHSVDISNILRWSFKTTNPSWKILHGGFTQSANVVGSVFLLSLVTVNDILKVYISFHQHSIRNIQQVHFMKDRMKQILIDAIYL
;
A
#
# COMPACT_ATOMS: atom_id res chain seq x y z
N ILE A 1 9.32 17.66 -7.63
CA ILE A 1 9.11 16.81 -6.42
C ILE A 1 9.17 15.33 -6.76
N MET A 2 8.38 14.79 -7.70
CA MET A 2 8.42 13.35 -8.06
C MET A 2 9.84 12.89 -8.43
N ASP A 3 10.52 13.61 -9.32
CA ASP A 3 11.89 13.24 -9.73
C ASP A 3 12.89 13.28 -8.57
N LEU A 4 12.71 14.20 -7.62
CA LEU A 4 13.54 14.29 -6.41
C LEU A 4 13.28 13.08 -5.51
N LEU A 5 12.01 12.74 -5.28
CA LEU A 5 11.63 11.54 -4.51
C LEU A 5 12.18 10.28 -5.17
N HIS A 6 12.07 10.14 -6.48
CA HIS A 6 12.59 9.00 -7.21
C HIS A 6 14.12 8.87 -7.06
N LYS A 7 14.86 9.96 -7.26
CA LYS A 7 16.32 10.00 -7.06
C LYS A 7 16.69 9.65 -5.62
N LYS A 8 15.99 10.21 -4.63
CA LYS A 8 16.27 9.93 -3.22
C LYS A 8 15.96 8.47 -2.86
N CYS A 9 14.85 7.90 -3.34
CA CYS A 9 14.56 6.48 -3.18
C CYS A 9 15.67 5.59 -3.76
N GLN A 10 16.23 5.95 -4.91
CA GLN A 10 17.35 5.21 -5.50
C GLN A 10 18.61 5.26 -4.60
N LEU A 11 18.97 6.45 -4.11
CA LEU A 11 20.10 6.63 -3.18
C LEU A 11 19.91 5.81 -1.89
N GLU A 12 18.71 5.82 -1.33
CA GLU A 12 18.36 5.11 -0.09
C GLU A 12 18.09 3.62 -0.29
N LYS A 13 18.23 3.12 -1.54
CA LYS A 13 17.96 1.74 -1.96
C LYS A 13 16.52 1.29 -1.68
N THR A 14 15.55 2.20 -1.73
CA THR A 14 14.12 1.96 -1.51
C THR A 14 13.31 2.08 -2.81
N THR A 15 11.98 2.21 -2.72
CA THR A 15 11.11 2.52 -3.85
C THR A 15 10.10 3.60 -3.44
N ILE A 16 9.48 4.27 -4.42
CA ILE A 16 8.37 5.20 -4.13
C ILE A 16 7.25 4.47 -3.37
N HIS A 17 6.96 3.22 -3.71
CA HIS A 17 5.94 2.43 -3.03
C HIS A 17 6.23 2.31 -1.51
N THR A 18 7.45 1.91 -1.15
CA THR A 18 7.82 1.74 0.27
C THR A 18 7.97 3.07 0.98
N ALA A 19 8.42 4.13 0.30
CA ALA A 19 8.46 5.49 0.85
C ALA A 19 7.05 6.03 1.17
N ILE A 20 6.09 5.83 0.28
CA ILE A 20 4.69 6.23 0.52
C ILE A 20 4.09 5.44 1.69
N LEU A 21 4.32 4.12 1.75
CA LEU A 21 3.86 3.32 2.88
C LEU A 21 4.47 3.79 4.20
N SER A 22 5.80 4.00 4.26
CA SER A 22 6.46 4.57 5.45
C SER A 22 5.84 5.89 5.88
N SER A 23 5.55 6.79 4.94
CA SER A 23 4.95 8.09 5.27
C SER A 23 3.59 7.95 5.93
N LEU A 24 2.78 6.97 5.50
CA LEU A 24 1.49 6.68 6.13
C LEU A 24 1.68 6.10 7.53
N LEU A 25 2.55 5.10 7.68
CA LEU A 25 2.72 4.43 8.98
C LEU A 25 3.19 5.43 10.04
N LEU A 26 4.17 6.28 9.70
CA LEU A 26 4.64 7.33 10.61
C LEU A 26 3.54 8.38 10.88
N ALA A 27 2.77 8.80 9.87
CA ALA A 27 1.67 9.75 10.07
C ALA A 27 0.58 9.17 10.99
N ILE A 28 0.25 7.87 10.86
CA ILE A 28 -0.69 7.20 11.78
C ILE A 28 -0.10 7.15 13.18
N THR A 29 1.19 6.84 13.34
CA THR A 29 1.85 6.82 14.65
C THR A 29 1.82 8.17 15.35
N GLU A 30 1.98 9.29 14.63
CA GLU A 30 1.85 10.63 15.23
C GLU A 30 0.43 10.94 15.72
N ILE A 31 -0.60 10.44 15.03
CA ILE A 31 -2.00 10.68 15.38
C ILE A 31 -2.42 9.84 16.60
N MET A 32 -1.77 8.69 16.82
CA MET A 32 -2.16 7.72 17.84
C MET A 32 -1.44 7.95 19.17
N ASP A 33 -2.06 8.72 20.09
CA ASP A 33 -1.81 8.85 21.55
C ASP A 33 -0.39 8.54 22.08
N LYS A 34 0.66 8.85 21.30
CA LYS A 34 2.08 8.60 21.61
C LYS A 34 2.40 7.15 22.02
N LYS A 35 1.81 6.18 21.33
CA LYS A 35 2.04 4.74 21.61
C LYS A 35 2.91 4.08 20.56
N ASN A 36 3.61 3.03 20.99
CA ASN A 36 4.21 2.08 20.07
C ASN A 36 3.10 1.34 19.33
N ILE A 37 3.26 1.16 18.02
CA ILE A 37 2.22 0.56 17.18
C ILE A 37 2.83 -0.52 16.32
N GLU A 38 2.09 -1.63 16.22
CA GLU A 38 2.35 -2.71 15.29
C GLU A 38 1.43 -2.57 14.09
N PHE A 39 2.03 -2.59 12.90
CA PHE A 39 1.32 -2.59 11.64
C PHE A 39 1.51 -3.93 10.95
N SER A 40 0.40 -4.55 10.57
CA SER A 40 0.41 -5.56 9.50
C SER A 40 0.06 -4.85 8.20
N CYS A 41 0.86 -5.04 7.17
CA CYS A 41 0.68 -4.42 5.87
C CYS A 41 0.60 -5.47 4.77
N SER A 42 -0.32 -5.31 3.82
CA SER A 42 -0.39 -6.12 2.61
C SER A 42 -0.03 -5.33 1.37
N THR A 43 0.88 -5.86 0.57
CA THR A 43 1.26 -5.29 -0.73
C THR A 43 0.71 -6.14 -1.85
N ALA A 44 -0.07 -5.56 -2.75
CA ALA A 44 -0.55 -6.26 -3.95
C ALA A 44 0.60 -6.58 -4.91
N VAL A 45 0.72 -7.85 -5.30
CA VAL A 45 1.77 -8.36 -6.20
C VAL A 45 1.15 -8.88 -7.48
N ASN A 46 1.58 -8.35 -8.63
CA ASN A 46 1.18 -8.85 -9.94
C ASN A 46 1.82 -10.23 -10.22
N LEU A 47 0.96 -11.24 -10.40
CA LEU A 47 1.36 -12.62 -10.61
C LEU A 47 1.71 -12.98 -12.05
N ARG A 48 1.33 -12.15 -13.02
CA ARG A 48 1.46 -12.47 -14.46
C ARG A 48 2.86 -12.90 -14.86
N ARG A 49 3.89 -12.30 -14.25
CA ARG A 49 5.31 -12.60 -14.48
C ARG A 49 5.77 -13.93 -13.87
N PHE A 50 5.02 -14.50 -12.95
CA PHE A 50 5.31 -15.78 -12.29
C PHE A 50 4.53 -16.95 -12.90
N CYS A 51 3.55 -16.69 -13.76
CA CYS A 51 2.80 -17.72 -14.46
C CYS A 51 3.63 -18.35 -15.60
N GLN A 52 3.39 -19.63 -15.86
CA GLN A 52 3.92 -20.34 -17.02
C GLN A 52 2.74 -20.87 -17.86
N PRO A 53 2.50 -20.34 -19.07
CA PRO A 53 3.24 -19.24 -19.72
C PRO A 53 3.02 -17.88 -19.04
N ILE A 54 3.95 -16.93 -19.29
CA ILE A 54 3.79 -15.55 -18.83
C ILE A 54 2.49 -14.98 -19.41
N ILE A 55 1.63 -14.46 -18.53
CA ILE A 55 0.31 -13.98 -18.93
C ILE A 55 0.41 -12.51 -19.38
N SER A 56 -0.14 -12.21 -20.56
CA SER A 56 -0.12 -10.85 -21.10
C SER A 56 -1.01 -9.90 -20.31
N ASN A 57 -0.63 -8.62 -20.23
CA ASN A 57 -1.49 -7.56 -19.67
C ASN A 57 -2.80 -7.35 -20.46
N LYS A 58 -2.91 -7.91 -21.68
CA LYS A 58 -4.14 -7.88 -22.48
C LYS A 58 -5.18 -8.92 -22.05
N GLN A 59 -4.76 -9.95 -21.31
CA GLN A 59 -5.67 -11.01 -20.85
C GLN A 59 -6.41 -10.54 -19.60
N MET A 60 -7.74 -10.50 -19.68
CA MET A 60 -8.60 -10.16 -18.56
C MET A 60 -8.57 -11.27 -17.49
N GLY A 61 -8.53 -10.88 -16.22
CA GLY A 61 -8.52 -11.80 -15.08
C GLY A 61 -7.81 -11.21 -13.87
N VAL A 62 -7.97 -11.87 -12.71
CA VAL A 62 -7.35 -11.48 -11.44
C VAL A 62 -6.08 -12.29 -11.24
N PHE A 63 -4.93 -11.66 -11.49
CA PHE A 63 -3.61 -12.27 -11.34
C PHE A 63 -2.83 -11.50 -10.29
N ILE A 64 -3.35 -11.53 -9.06
CA ILE A 64 -2.82 -10.79 -7.92
C ILE A 64 -2.65 -11.75 -6.75
N SER A 65 -1.53 -11.63 -6.06
CA SER A 65 -1.32 -12.18 -4.71
C SER A 65 -0.92 -11.04 -3.78
N THR A 66 -0.59 -11.37 -2.55
CA THR A 66 -0.20 -10.41 -1.52
C THR A 66 1.17 -10.77 -0.93
N ALA A 67 2.00 -9.75 -0.73
CA ALA A 67 3.20 -9.85 0.10
C ALA A 67 2.93 -9.13 1.43
N ASN A 68 2.99 -9.87 2.53
CA ASN A 68 2.66 -9.34 3.85
C ASN A 68 3.92 -8.82 4.55
N SER A 69 3.80 -7.77 5.34
CA SER A 69 4.93 -7.25 6.11
C SER A 69 4.47 -6.73 7.46
N TYR A 70 5.34 -6.83 8.45
CA TYR A 70 5.04 -6.52 9.84
C TYR A 70 6.06 -5.52 10.38
N HIS A 71 5.56 -4.40 10.90
CA HIS A 71 6.38 -3.27 11.30
C HIS A 71 5.98 -2.78 12.69
N TYR A 72 6.93 -2.84 13.62
CA TYR A 72 6.80 -2.22 14.93
C TYR A 72 7.43 -0.83 14.88
N ILE A 73 6.63 0.20 15.15
CA ILE A 73 7.10 1.59 15.18
C ILE A 73 7.08 2.07 16.62
N PRO A 74 8.24 2.24 17.27
CA PRO A 74 8.29 2.85 18.58
C PRO A 74 7.97 4.34 18.47
N TYR A 75 7.12 4.86 19.37
CA TYR A 75 6.88 6.30 19.45
C TYR A 75 8.16 7.02 19.86
N ARG A 76 8.48 8.10 19.15
CA ARG A 76 9.59 9.02 19.43
C ARG A 76 9.16 10.42 19.03
N ASP A 77 9.70 11.45 19.66
CA ASP A 77 9.34 12.84 19.32
C ASP A 77 9.77 13.24 17.91
N ASN A 78 10.81 12.60 17.36
CA ASN A 78 11.26 12.80 15.98
C ASN A 78 11.13 11.50 15.16
N LEU A 79 9.93 11.20 14.68
CA LEU A 79 9.66 9.99 13.88
C LEU A 79 10.32 10.01 12.50
N ILE A 80 10.69 11.18 11.96
CA ILE A 80 11.28 11.28 10.63
C ILE A 80 12.62 10.55 10.51
N ASP A 81 13.37 10.41 11.61
CA ASP A 81 14.65 9.69 11.65
C ASP A 81 14.49 8.19 11.34
N LEU A 82 13.27 7.66 11.51
CA LEU A 82 12.94 6.27 11.19
C LEU A 82 12.52 6.07 9.72
N PHE A 83 12.34 7.15 8.95
CA PHE A 83 11.69 7.06 7.64
C PHE A 83 12.42 6.13 6.67
N TRP A 84 13.71 6.35 6.46
CA TRP A 84 14.48 5.59 5.47
C TRP A 84 14.83 4.18 5.94
N SER A 85 15.04 3.96 7.24
CA SER A 85 15.21 2.62 7.80
C SER A 85 13.93 1.79 7.66
N LEU A 86 12.77 2.38 7.97
CA LEU A 86 11.46 1.75 7.77
C LEU A 86 11.21 1.44 6.29
N ALA A 87 11.50 2.39 5.39
CA ALA A 87 11.28 2.19 3.95
C ALA A 87 12.16 1.07 3.35
N ARG A 88 13.37 0.85 3.91
CA ARG A 88 14.25 -0.29 3.56
C ARG A 88 13.70 -1.59 4.13
N GLN A 89 13.35 -1.61 5.41
CA GLN A 89 12.77 -2.78 6.08
C GLN A 89 11.51 -3.29 5.36
N ILE A 90 10.60 -2.38 5.01
CA ILE A 90 9.40 -2.72 4.22
C ILE A 90 9.78 -3.38 2.90
N LYS A 91 10.75 -2.81 2.17
CA LYS A 91 11.19 -3.34 0.87
C LYS A 91 11.80 -4.73 1.01
N GLU A 92 12.62 -4.95 2.02
CA GLU A 92 13.26 -6.23 2.30
C GLU A 92 12.22 -7.31 2.60
N GLN A 93 11.28 -7.06 3.50
CA GLN A 93 10.22 -8.02 3.82
C GLN A 93 9.31 -8.31 2.61
N ILE A 94 8.92 -7.29 1.83
CA ILE A 94 8.13 -7.51 0.61
C ILE A 94 8.88 -8.41 -0.37
N ASN A 95 10.17 -8.19 -0.59
CA ASN A 95 10.96 -9.00 -1.52
C ASN A 95 11.09 -10.45 -1.03
N GLN A 96 11.29 -10.66 0.27
CA GLN A 96 11.33 -11.99 0.87
C GLN A 96 9.99 -12.72 0.67
N GLU A 97 8.86 -12.09 0.99
CA GLU A 97 7.54 -12.70 0.77
C GLU A 97 7.26 -13.01 -0.71
N ILE A 98 7.67 -12.13 -1.63
CA ILE A 98 7.54 -12.39 -3.06
C ILE A 98 8.29 -13.65 -3.47
N GLU A 99 9.45 -13.91 -2.88
CA GLU A 99 10.27 -15.08 -3.16
C GLU A 99 9.68 -16.37 -2.57
N TYR A 100 9.09 -16.32 -1.37
CA TYR A 100 8.70 -17.51 -0.62
C TYR A 100 7.20 -17.86 -0.63
N SER A 101 6.30 -16.87 -0.66
CA SER A 101 4.89 -17.07 -0.24
C SER A 101 3.85 -16.71 -1.30
N VAL A 102 4.21 -15.88 -2.29
CA VAL A 102 3.26 -15.29 -3.24
C VAL A 102 2.48 -16.33 -4.06
N LEU A 103 3.06 -17.49 -4.39
CA LEU A 103 2.36 -18.58 -5.08
C LEU A 103 1.61 -19.52 -4.13
N SER A 104 2.08 -19.64 -2.88
CA SER A 104 1.54 -20.56 -1.88
C SER A 104 0.11 -20.20 -1.49
N LEU A 105 -0.22 -18.90 -1.42
CA LEU A 105 -1.56 -18.43 -1.09
C LEU A 105 -2.63 -18.96 -2.05
N ILE A 106 -2.39 -18.88 -3.37
CA ILE A 106 -3.36 -19.34 -4.37
C ILE A 106 -3.60 -20.84 -4.25
N HIS A 107 -2.54 -21.60 -4.02
CA HIS A 107 -2.66 -23.04 -3.82
C HIS A 107 -3.43 -23.37 -2.54
N ALA A 108 -3.37 -22.54 -1.49
CA ALA A 108 -4.13 -22.76 -0.27
C ALA A 108 -5.65 -22.56 -0.49
N LEU A 109 -6.05 -21.63 -1.36
CA LEU A 109 -7.47 -21.33 -1.60
C LEU A 109 -8.25 -22.53 -2.18
N LYS A 110 -7.59 -23.47 -2.87
CA LYS A 110 -8.23 -24.67 -3.42
C LYS A 110 -8.76 -25.63 -2.33
N PHE A 111 -8.27 -25.48 -1.10
CA PHE A 111 -8.69 -26.30 0.04
C PHE A 111 -9.86 -25.69 0.81
N ILE A 112 -10.33 -24.50 0.42
CA ILE A 112 -11.51 -23.87 1.03
C ILE A 112 -12.76 -24.53 0.41
N SER A 113 -13.41 -25.38 1.18
CA SER A 113 -14.64 -26.09 0.78
C SER A 113 -15.92 -25.29 1.04
N ASN A 114 -15.89 -24.37 2.02
CA ASN A 114 -17.01 -23.49 2.37
C ASN A 114 -16.52 -22.05 2.54
N TRP A 115 -16.77 -21.23 1.52
CA TRP A 115 -16.33 -19.83 1.48
C TRP A 115 -17.06 -18.94 2.47
N ASP A 116 -18.37 -19.15 2.68
CA ASP A 116 -19.15 -18.32 3.58
C ASP A 116 -18.66 -18.51 5.02
N GLN A 117 -18.48 -19.76 5.44
CA GLN A 117 -17.97 -20.07 6.77
C GLN A 117 -16.54 -19.54 6.95
N PHE A 118 -15.67 -19.72 5.93
CA PHE A 118 -14.31 -19.17 5.96
C PHE A 118 -14.29 -17.65 6.17
N LEU A 119 -15.14 -16.90 5.45
CA LEU A 119 -15.22 -15.44 5.60
C LEU A 119 -15.81 -15.01 6.95
N ILE A 120 -16.81 -15.74 7.45
CA ILE A 120 -17.38 -15.51 8.79
C ILE A 120 -16.33 -15.76 9.87
N ASP A 121 -15.56 -16.84 9.75
CA ASP A 121 -14.51 -17.20 10.70
C ASP A 121 -13.41 -16.15 10.70
N GLN A 122 -12.92 -15.75 9.53
CA GLN A 122 -11.94 -14.67 9.40
C GLN A 122 -12.41 -13.39 10.09
N ARG A 123 -13.66 -12.97 9.88
CA ARG A 123 -14.20 -11.79 10.57
C ARG A 123 -14.21 -11.93 12.11
N LYS A 124 -14.43 -13.14 12.63
CA LYS A 124 -14.49 -13.41 14.08
C LYS A 124 -13.11 -13.57 14.70
N THR A 125 -12.16 -14.15 13.99
CA THR A 125 -10.84 -14.52 14.53
C THR A 125 -9.79 -13.44 14.30
N LEU A 126 -9.95 -12.61 13.27
CA LEU A 126 -9.00 -11.54 12.99
C LEU A 126 -9.15 -10.39 13.99
N PRO A 127 -8.05 -9.69 14.34
CA PRO A 127 -8.09 -8.54 15.23
C PRO A 127 -9.08 -7.47 14.72
N ASN A 128 -10.15 -7.25 15.48
CA ASN A 128 -11.26 -6.34 15.12
C ASN A 128 -11.90 -6.64 13.74
N GLY A 129 -11.75 -7.87 13.23
CA GLY A 129 -12.29 -8.29 11.94
C GLY A 129 -11.50 -7.81 10.71
N PHE A 130 -10.28 -7.28 10.88
CA PHE A 130 -9.43 -6.80 9.80
C PHE A 130 -8.23 -7.73 9.55
N GLN A 131 -7.95 -8.04 8.29
CA GLN A 131 -6.81 -8.89 7.93
C GLN A 131 -5.48 -8.16 8.08
N HIS A 132 -5.42 -6.88 7.72
CA HIS A 132 -4.25 -6.04 7.92
C HIS A 132 -4.61 -4.63 8.39
N SER A 133 -3.62 -3.90 8.88
CA SER A 133 -3.74 -2.48 9.21
C SER A 133 -3.79 -1.65 7.94
N VAL A 134 -2.97 -1.98 6.95
CA VAL A 134 -2.83 -1.23 5.69
C VAL A 134 -2.72 -2.17 4.51
N ASP A 135 -3.51 -1.94 3.47
CA ASP A 135 -3.30 -2.52 2.15
C ASP A 135 -2.79 -1.45 1.20
N ILE A 136 -1.81 -1.79 0.37
CA ILE A 136 -1.24 -0.88 -0.62
C ILE A 136 -1.17 -1.54 -2.00
N SER A 137 -1.70 -0.82 -2.99
CA SER A 137 -1.66 -1.20 -4.40
C SER A 137 -1.05 -0.08 -5.22
N ASN A 138 -0.12 -0.45 -6.10
CA ASN A 138 0.55 0.49 -7.00
C ASN A 138 0.51 -0.05 -8.43
N ILE A 139 -0.30 0.58 -9.28
CA ILE A 139 -0.40 0.21 -10.71
C ILE A 139 0.66 0.94 -11.56
N LEU A 140 1.64 1.56 -10.91
CA LEU A 140 2.77 2.27 -11.50
C LEU A 140 2.32 3.48 -12.32
N ARG A 141 2.54 3.46 -13.64
CA ARG A 141 2.34 4.60 -14.52
C ARG A 141 1.24 4.31 -15.52
N TRP A 142 0.22 5.16 -15.53
CA TRP A 142 -0.81 5.15 -16.57
C TRP A 142 -0.45 6.18 -17.64
N SER A 143 -0.01 5.71 -18.79
CA SER A 143 0.31 6.54 -19.96
C SER A 143 -0.83 6.48 -20.98
N PHE A 144 -1.27 7.65 -21.41
CA PHE A 144 -2.29 7.79 -22.45
C PHE A 144 -1.63 8.32 -23.71
N LYS A 145 -1.63 7.53 -24.79
CA LYS A 145 -1.31 8.03 -26.11
C LYS A 145 -2.56 8.77 -26.63
N THR A 146 -2.65 10.07 -26.39
CA THR A 146 -3.72 10.89 -26.99
C THR A 146 -3.48 10.97 -28.49
N THR A 147 -4.20 10.17 -29.27
CA THR A 147 -4.20 10.22 -30.74
C THR A 147 -5.24 11.19 -31.30
N ASN A 148 -6.13 11.71 -30.45
CA ASN A 148 -7.22 12.60 -30.83
C ASN A 148 -7.06 13.97 -30.14
N PRO A 149 -7.00 15.09 -30.88
CA PRO A 149 -6.85 16.43 -30.31
C PRO A 149 -8.10 16.94 -29.55
N SER A 150 -9.26 16.29 -29.71
CA SER A 150 -10.53 16.78 -29.15
C SER A 150 -10.70 16.55 -27.65
N TRP A 151 -9.89 15.69 -27.02
CA TRP A 151 -9.96 15.45 -25.58
C TRP A 151 -8.60 15.02 -25.01
N LYS A 152 -8.28 15.51 -23.81
CA LYS A 152 -7.06 15.20 -23.08
C LYS A 152 -7.40 14.65 -21.70
N ILE A 153 -6.80 13.53 -21.33
CA ILE A 153 -6.89 13.02 -19.96
C ILE A 153 -5.98 13.86 -19.07
N LEU A 154 -6.57 14.62 -18.15
CA LEU A 154 -5.84 15.46 -17.19
C LEU A 154 -5.48 14.68 -15.93
N HIS A 155 -6.42 13.86 -15.46
CA HIS A 155 -6.30 13.09 -14.22
C HIS A 155 -6.89 11.70 -14.39
N GLY A 156 -6.34 10.76 -13.63
CA GLY A 156 -6.83 9.39 -13.53
C GLY A 156 -6.48 8.86 -12.15
N GLY A 157 -7.32 7.97 -11.65
CA GLY A 157 -7.20 7.39 -10.33
C GLY A 157 -7.89 6.03 -10.29
N PHE A 158 -7.56 5.26 -9.27
CA PHE A 158 -8.30 4.06 -8.91
C PHE A 158 -8.38 3.99 -7.39
N THR A 159 -9.37 3.27 -6.91
CA THR A 159 -9.44 2.84 -5.52
C THR A 159 -9.89 1.39 -5.48
N GLN A 160 -9.68 0.76 -4.33
CA GLN A 160 -10.13 -0.59 -4.05
C GLN A 160 -11.43 -0.52 -3.25
N SER A 161 -12.34 -1.45 -3.51
CA SER A 161 -13.54 -1.59 -2.67
C SER A 161 -13.15 -2.33 -1.39
N ALA A 162 -13.70 -1.90 -0.26
CA ALA A 162 -13.50 -2.58 1.01
C ALA A 162 -14.13 -4.00 0.92
N ASN A 163 -13.31 -5.02 1.13
CA ASN A 163 -13.73 -6.42 1.22
C ASN A 163 -14.18 -6.75 2.66
N VAL A 164 -14.92 -7.87 2.79
CA VAL A 164 -15.61 -8.31 4.03
C VAL A 164 -14.69 -8.43 5.25
N VAL A 165 -13.40 -8.72 5.02
CA VAL A 165 -12.32 -8.89 6.00
C VAL A 165 -11.09 -8.07 5.62
N GLY A 166 -11.31 -6.90 5.01
CA GLY A 166 -10.25 -6.07 4.45
C GLY A 166 -9.31 -5.43 5.46
N SER A 167 -8.59 -4.43 4.98
CA SER A 167 -7.66 -3.64 5.80
C SER A 167 -8.26 -2.32 6.22
N VAL A 168 -7.79 -1.82 7.37
CA VAL A 168 -8.30 -0.57 7.94
C VAL A 168 -8.08 0.61 7.00
N PHE A 169 -6.88 0.71 6.42
CA PHE A 169 -6.51 1.69 5.40
C PHE A 169 -6.18 1.01 4.07
N LEU A 170 -6.63 1.58 2.97
CA LEU A 170 -6.40 1.15 1.60
C LEU A 170 -5.71 2.27 0.84
N LEU A 171 -4.47 2.05 0.41
CA LEU A 171 -3.67 2.99 -0.37
C LEU A 171 -3.63 2.57 -1.83
N SER A 172 -4.14 3.42 -2.71
CA SER A 172 -4.10 3.22 -4.16
C SER A 172 -3.19 4.26 -4.81
N LEU A 173 -2.08 3.79 -5.40
CA LEU A 173 -1.03 4.61 -5.98
C LEU A 173 -1.00 4.50 -7.50
N VAL A 174 -1.08 5.64 -8.18
CA VAL A 174 -0.92 5.71 -9.64
C VAL A 174 -0.22 6.99 -10.05
N THR A 175 0.69 6.89 -11.00
CA THR A 175 1.30 8.04 -11.67
C THR A 175 0.58 8.29 -12.99
N VAL A 176 -0.06 9.46 -13.11
CA VAL A 176 -0.74 9.91 -14.34
C VAL A 176 -0.16 11.26 -14.74
N ASN A 177 0.28 11.40 -16.00
CA ASN A 177 0.91 12.63 -16.51
C ASN A 177 2.04 13.13 -15.59
N ASP A 178 2.93 12.23 -15.18
CA ASP A 178 4.07 12.48 -14.27
C ASP A 178 3.70 12.98 -12.86
N ILE A 179 2.41 12.93 -12.50
CA ILE A 179 1.92 13.25 -11.16
C ILE A 179 1.57 11.96 -10.44
N LEU A 180 2.27 11.69 -9.34
CA LEU A 180 1.89 10.63 -8.40
C LEU A 180 0.61 11.03 -7.67
N LYS A 181 -0.41 10.19 -7.76
CA LYS A 181 -1.66 10.30 -7.03
C LYS A 181 -1.69 9.21 -5.96
N VAL A 182 -2.05 9.62 -4.75
CA VAL A 182 -2.24 8.76 -3.59
C VAL A 182 -3.70 8.89 -3.17
N TYR A 183 -4.44 7.79 -3.28
CA TYR A 183 -5.81 7.70 -2.79
C TYR A 183 -5.81 6.88 -1.51
N ILE A 184 -6.49 7.38 -0.47
CA ILE A 184 -6.64 6.71 0.81
C ILE A 184 -8.13 6.44 1.00
N SER A 185 -8.48 5.16 1.09
CA SER A 185 -9.80 4.71 1.53
C SER A 185 -9.66 4.06 2.90
N PHE A 186 -10.68 4.16 3.72
CA PHE A 186 -10.64 3.68 5.10
C PHE A 186 -12.03 3.31 5.59
N HIS A 187 -12.08 2.48 6.62
CA HIS A 187 -13.34 2.16 7.30
C HIS A 187 -13.79 3.34 8.16
N GLN A 188 -15.05 3.75 8.02
CA GLN A 188 -15.58 4.97 8.67
C GLN A 188 -15.40 4.97 10.21
N HIS A 189 -15.44 3.80 10.84
CA HIS A 189 -15.30 3.66 12.30
C HIS A 189 -13.84 3.67 12.78
N SER A 190 -12.88 3.63 11.87
CA SER A 190 -11.45 3.61 12.19
C SER A 190 -10.87 5.01 12.37
N ILE A 191 -11.62 6.05 11.97
CA ILE A 191 -11.21 7.44 12.08
C ILE A 191 -12.31 8.20 12.84
N ARG A 192 -11.93 8.98 13.85
CA ARG A 192 -12.89 9.66 14.73
C ARG A 192 -13.62 10.80 14.01
N ASN A 193 -12.92 11.50 13.11
CA ASN A 193 -13.49 12.59 12.31
C ASN A 193 -12.69 12.83 11.02
N ILE A 194 -13.29 13.57 10.08
CA ILE A 194 -12.65 13.88 8.80
C ILE A 194 -11.37 14.73 8.93
N GLN A 195 -11.24 15.52 10.01
CA GLN A 195 -10.07 16.36 10.25
C GLN A 195 -8.81 15.51 10.48
N GLN A 196 -8.94 14.34 11.13
CA GLN A 196 -7.84 13.38 11.27
C GLN A 196 -7.35 12.87 9.91
N VAL A 197 -8.24 12.71 8.92
CA VAL A 197 -7.86 12.32 7.55
C VAL A 197 -7.07 13.42 6.87
N HIS A 198 -7.52 14.67 7.00
CA HIS A 198 -6.81 15.82 6.44
C HIS A 198 -5.43 15.96 7.07
N PHE A 199 -5.36 15.89 8.40
CA PHE A 199 -4.10 15.91 9.14
C PHE A 199 -3.17 14.78 8.70
N MET A 200 -3.66 13.54 8.59
CA MET A 200 -2.87 12.40 8.12
C MET A 200 -2.31 12.65 6.72
N LYS A 201 -3.13 13.14 5.79
CA LYS A 201 -2.68 13.44 4.41
C LYS A 201 -1.63 14.53 4.36
N ASP A 202 -1.84 15.63 5.10
CA ASP A 202 -0.89 16.74 5.15
C ASP A 202 0.41 16.29 5.80
N ARG A 203 0.32 15.46 6.85
CA ARG A 203 1.50 14.94 7.52
C ARG A 203 2.28 13.95 6.68
N MET A 204 1.63 13.02 5.99
CA MET A 204 2.27 12.15 4.99
C MET A 204 3.06 12.98 3.97
N LYS A 205 2.43 14.03 3.43
CA LYS A 205 3.08 14.93 2.46
C LYS A 205 4.30 15.62 3.08
N GLN A 206 4.18 16.14 4.29
CA GLN A 206 5.28 16.80 4.98
C GLN A 206 6.44 15.83 5.24
N ILE A 207 6.16 14.65 5.78
CA ILE A 207 7.15 13.59 6.02
C ILE A 207 7.88 13.23 4.72
N LEU A 208 7.19 13.10 3.59
CA LEU A 208 7.82 12.83 2.30
C LEU A 208 8.72 13.97 1.83
N ILE A 209 8.31 15.24 2.05
CA ILE A 209 9.12 16.40 1.71
C ILE A 209 10.37 16.44 2.60
N ASP A 210 10.22 16.28 3.91
CA ASP A 210 11.33 16.28 4.87
C ASP A 210 12.33 15.16 4.53
N ALA A 211 11.83 13.96 4.24
CA ALA A 211 12.67 12.81 3.89
C ALA A 211 13.47 13.00 2.59
N ILE A 212 12.98 13.81 1.64
CA ILE A 212 13.73 14.14 0.42
C ILE A 212 15.01 14.94 0.75
N TYR A 213 14.98 15.75 1.81
CA TYR A 213 16.05 16.67 2.20
C TYR A 213 16.90 16.21 3.39
N LEU A 214 16.54 15.08 4.03
CA LEU A 214 17.43 14.31 4.90
C LEU A 214 18.58 13.69 4.10
#